data_AF-A0A1F3SLU6-F1
#
_entry.id   AF-A0A1F3SLU6-F1
#
_cell.length_a   1.000
_cell.length_b   1.000
_cell.length_c   1.000
_cell.angle_alpha   90.00
_cell.angle_beta   90.00
_cell.angle_gamma   90.00
#
_symmetry.space_group_name_H-M   'P 1'
#
loop_
_entity.id
_entity.type
_entity.pdbx_description
1 polymer ?
#
loop_
_entity_poly.entity_id
_entity_poly.type
_entity_poly.pdbx_seq_one_letter_code
_entity_poly.pdbx_strand_id
1 'polypeptide(L)'
;MVPKAQYDELLQKYEEILRQTRGEQTVSSEETGVRTEKVDLVDDLKKAGIGPALDTTVSVETSPAVSNQEYSKDTIFDEMKKFEKAKNMLAQKQFDGSLKLLREIEQSKVNTLKVHAKFYIGELLFMQGEYDLAMQLFEEILQNYAFSGVVYKALGRLIACSEKLKLGQKKDKYFSILHDFFEAESGDDMQGTVVAPAGV
;
A
#
# COMPACT_ATOMS: atom_id res chain seq x y z
N MET A 1 -23.62 -27.76 -3.43
CA MET A 1 -23.67 -28.59 -2.21
C MET A 1 -22.55 -29.61 -2.31
N VAL A 2 -21.49 -29.47 -1.51
CA VAL A 2 -20.37 -30.41 -1.52
C VAL A 2 -20.82 -31.70 -0.81
N PRO A 3 -20.63 -32.90 -1.40
CA PRO A 3 -21.04 -34.15 -0.78
C PRO A 3 -20.31 -34.38 0.55
N LYS A 4 -21.02 -34.82 1.60
CA LYS A 4 -20.44 -35.06 2.94
C LYS A 4 -19.17 -35.90 2.94
N ALA A 5 -19.06 -36.87 2.03
CA ALA A 5 -17.88 -37.71 1.88
C ALA A 5 -16.59 -36.92 1.57
N GLN A 6 -16.69 -35.85 0.77
CA GLN A 6 -15.53 -35.00 0.46
C GLN A 6 -15.09 -34.14 1.65
N TYR A 7 -16.03 -33.78 2.53
CA TYR A 7 -15.71 -33.06 3.76
C TYR A 7 -14.99 -33.95 4.77
N ASP A 8 -15.45 -35.20 4.92
CA ASP A 8 -14.85 -36.17 5.82
C ASP A 8 -13.43 -36.56 5.39
N GLU A 9 -13.18 -36.72 4.08
CA GLU A 9 -11.83 -36.93 3.54
C GLU A 9 -10.89 -35.74 3.80
N LEU A 10 -11.41 -34.51 3.70
CA LEU A 10 -10.62 -33.31 3.93
C LEU A 10 -10.26 -33.16 5.41
N LEU A 11 -11.19 -33.52 6.30
CA LEU A 11 -10.98 -33.51 7.74
C LEU A 11 -9.91 -34.52 8.15
N GLN A 12 -9.93 -35.74 7.60
CA GLN A 12 -8.92 -36.75 7.87
C GLN A 12 -7.52 -36.31 7.45
N LYS A 13 -7.38 -35.71 6.26
CA LYS A 13 -6.09 -35.17 5.80
C LYS A 13 -5.57 -34.05 6.69
N TYR A 14 -6.46 -33.19 7.18
CA TYR A 14 -6.10 -32.11 8.10
C TYR A 14 -5.58 -32.65 9.43
N GLU A 15 -6.25 -33.66 10.00
CA GLU A 15 -5.82 -34.30 11.25
C GLU A 15 -4.48 -35.06 11.11
N GLU A 16 -4.22 -35.65 9.94
CA GLU A 16 -2.98 -36.34 9.63
C GLU A 16 -1.79 -35.37 9.56
N ILE A 17 -1.98 -34.22 8.91
CA ILE A 17 -0.98 -33.14 8.86
C ILE A 17 -0.68 -32.61 10.28
N LEU A 18 -1.72 -32.37 11.09
CA LEU A 18 -1.54 -31.93 12.47
C LEU A 18 -0.76 -32.96 13.31
N ARG A 19 -0.97 -34.26 13.11
CA ARG A 19 -0.18 -35.29 13.79
C ARG A 19 1.27 -35.33 13.33
N GLN A 20 1.53 -35.13 12.03
CA GLN A 20 2.90 -35.06 11.52
C GLN A 20 3.65 -33.85 12.10
N THR A 21 3.02 -32.66 12.14
CA THR A 21 3.66 -31.46 12.71
C THR A 21 3.83 -31.54 14.23
N ARG A 22 2.94 -32.24 14.94
CA ARG A 22 2.99 -32.39 16.40
C ARG A 22 3.94 -33.50 16.86
N GLY A 23 4.24 -34.48 16.00
CA GLY A 23 5.13 -35.61 16.29
C GLY A 23 6.61 -35.24 16.38
N GLU A 24 7.03 -34.06 15.90
CA GLU A 24 8.42 -33.59 15.94
C GLU A 24 8.74 -32.67 17.14
N GLN A 25 7.79 -32.43 18.06
CA GLN A 25 8.02 -31.63 19.27
C GLN A 25 7.99 -32.46 20.55
N THR A 26 9.07 -33.20 20.78
CA THR A 26 9.62 -33.56 22.11
C THR A 26 11.14 -33.50 21.91
N VAL A 27 11.94 -32.58 22.48
CA VAL A 27 12.25 -32.35 23.90
C VAL A 27 12.94 -30.96 24.09
N SER A 28 12.55 -30.24 25.17
CA SER A 28 13.31 -29.28 26.01
C SER A 28 14.05 -28.05 25.44
N SER A 29 13.53 -26.88 25.83
CA SER A 29 14.16 -25.74 26.53
C SER A 29 15.59 -25.26 26.23
N GLU A 30 15.63 -23.93 25.98
CA GLU A 30 16.69 -22.93 26.23
C GLU A 30 17.82 -22.70 25.20
N GLU A 31 18.11 -21.40 25.07
CA GLU A 31 19.22 -20.73 24.36
C GLU A 31 19.08 -20.35 22.87
N THR A 32 18.87 -19.04 22.69
CA THR A 32 19.57 -18.13 21.77
C THR A 32 20.35 -18.73 20.60
N GLY A 33 19.88 -18.50 19.38
CA GLY A 33 20.67 -18.71 18.18
C GLY A 33 19.83 -18.73 16.91
N VAL A 34 19.72 -17.60 16.22
CA VAL A 34 19.18 -17.55 14.86
C VAL A 34 20.13 -18.33 13.96
N ARG A 35 19.75 -19.56 13.61
CA ARG A 35 20.34 -20.32 12.50
C ARG A 35 19.33 -20.35 11.36
N THR A 36 19.75 -19.73 10.26
CA THR A 36 19.08 -19.74 8.96
C THR A 36 19.28 -21.12 8.35
N GLU A 37 18.27 -21.97 8.36
CA GLU A 37 18.25 -23.15 7.49
C GLU A 37 17.43 -22.83 6.25
N LYS A 38 18.12 -22.87 5.09
CA LYS A 38 17.50 -22.81 3.78
C LYS A 38 16.66 -24.06 3.59
N VAL A 39 15.35 -23.91 3.67
CA VAL A 39 14.41 -24.93 3.20
C VAL A 39 14.26 -24.70 1.69
N ASP A 40 14.82 -25.58 0.87
CA ASP A 40 14.71 -25.52 -0.60
C ASP A 40 13.29 -25.92 -1.04
N LEU A 41 12.33 -25.01 -0.84
CA LEU A 41 10.92 -25.12 -1.27
C LEU A 41 10.73 -25.37 -2.77
N VAL A 42 11.78 -25.16 -3.57
CA VAL A 42 11.78 -25.32 -5.03
C VAL A 42 11.78 -26.77 -5.48
N ASP A 43 12.34 -27.71 -4.70
CA ASP A 43 12.38 -29.12 -5.09
C ASP A 43 11.08 -29.86 -4.72
N ASP A 44 10.43 -29.48 -3.61
CA ASP A 44 9.11 -30.02 -3.24
C ASP A 44 8.01 -29.59 -4.22
N LEU A 45 8.11 -28.38 -4.79
CA LEU A 45 7.16 -27.89 -5.81
C LEU A 45 7.24 -28.70 -7.12
N LYS A 46 8.43 -29.16 -7.50
CA LYS A 46 8.61 -30.01 -8.69
C LYS A 46 8.08 -31.43 -8.48
N LYS A 47 8.17 -31.93 -7.24
CA LYS A 47 7.72 -33.27 -6.88
C LYS A 47 6.19 -33.39 -6.80
N ALA A 48 5.49 -32.27 -6.59
CA ALA A 48 4.03 -32.19 -6.55
C ALA A 48 3.33 -32.33 -7.92
N GLY A 49 4.06 -32.56 -9.02
CA GLY A 49 3.46 -32.90 -10.31
C GLY A 49 2.62 -31.78 -10.93
N ILE A 50 2.86 -30.52 -10.56
CA ILE A 50 2.25 -29.35 -11.19
C ILE A 50 3.01 -29.11 -12.50
N GLY A 51 2.69 -29.90 -13.52
CA GLY A 51 3.07 -29.64 -14.90
C GLY A 51 2.43 -28.34 -15.43
N PRO A 52 2.84 -27.85 -16.61
CA PRO A 52 2.49 -26.52 -17.09
C PRO A 52 1.05 -26.48 -17.59
N ALA A 53 0.11 -26.36 -16.66
CA ALA A 53 -1.28 -25.98 -16.92
C ALA A 53 -1.52 -24.62 -16.24
N LEU A 54 -0.75 -23.61 -16.66
CA LEU A 54 -0.93 -22.21 -16.31
C LEU A 54 -1.27 -21.39 -17.56
N ASP A 55 -2.11 -21.94 -18.45
CA ASP A 55 -2.51 -21.29 -19.72
C ASP A 55 -3.95 -20.75 -19.68
N THR A 56 -4.41 -20.30 -18.51
CA THR A 56 -5.63 -19.49 -18.42
C THR A 56 -5.56 -18.53 -17.24
N THR A 57 -4.48 -17.76 -17.13
CA THR A 57 -4.60 -16.48 -16.43
C THR A 57 -5.28 -15.52 -17.39
N VAL A 58 -6.52 -15.15 -17.11
CA VAL A 58 -7.21 -14.07 -17.82
C VAL A 58 -6.31 -12.84 -17.72
N SER A 59 -5.81 -12.42 -18.88
CA SER A 59 -4.91 -11.28 -19.01
C SER A 59 -5.69 -10.03 -18.59
N VAL A 60 -5.54 -9.61 -17.34
CA VAL A 60 -5.94 -8.28 -16.92
C VAL A 60 -4.92 -7.34 -17.55
N GLU A 61 -5.31 -6.71 -18.65
CA GLU A 61 -4.58 -5.61 -19.26
C GLU A 61 -4.54 -4.43 -18.28
N THR A 62 -3.61 -4.46 -17.33
CA THR A 62 -3.14 -3.26 -16.63
C THR A 62 -1.83 -2.80 -17.27
N SER A 63 -1.91 -1.63 -17.91
CA SER A 63 -0.81 -0.75 -18.32
C SER A 63 0.24 -0.48 -17.21
N PRO A 64 1.28 0.30 -17.53
CA PRO A 64 2.52 -0.09 -18.17
C PRO A 64 3.62 -0.44 -17.14
N ALA A 65 4.52 -1.35 -17.53
CA ALA A 65 5.88 -1.47 -17.03
C ALA A 65 6.08 -1.21 -15.52
N VAL A 66 5.74 -2.18 -14.67
CA VAL A 66 6.41 -2.31 -13.37
C VAL A 66 7.85 -2.65 -13.67
N SER A 67 8.68 -1.62 -13.82
CA SER A 67 10.11 -1.77 -14.02
C SER A 67 10.65 -2.44 -12.77
N ASN A 68 11.08 -3.70 -12.91
CA ASN A 68 11.75 -4.45 -11.88
C ASN A 68 13.16 -3.85 -11.72
N GLN A 69 13.23 -2.66 -11.14
CA GLN A 69 14.49 -1.96 -10.90
C GLN A 69 15.13 -2.64 -9.69
N GLU A 70 16.23 -3.34 -9.93
CA GLU A 70 17.15 -3.76 -8.86
C GLU A 70 17.76 -2.50 -8.25
N TYR A 71 17.13 -2.01 -7.19
CA TYR A 71 17.69 -0.96 -6.38
C TYR A 71 18.76 -1.55 -5.48
N SER A 72 19.96 -0.94 -5.47
CA SER A 72 20.94 -1.25 -4.45
C SER A 72 20.39 -0.82 -3.09
N LYS A 73 20.30 -1.75 -2.13
CA LYS A 73 19.78 -1.48 -0.78
C LYS A 73 20.46 -0.28 -0.12
N ASP A 74 21.75 -0.10 -0.37
CA ASP A 74 22.53 1.00 0.19
C ASP A 74 22.04 2.37 -0.34
N THR A 75 21.69 2.44 -1.63
CA THR A 75 21.19 3.69 -2.23
C THR A 75 19.81 4.08 -1.71
N ILE A 76 18.91 3.12 -1.51
CA ILE A 76 17.60 3.38 -0.91
C ILE A 76 17.76 3.85 0.52
N PHE A 77 18.65 3.20 1.29
CA PHE A 77 18.88 3.53 2.69
C PHE A 77 19.42 4.96 2.86
N ASP A 78 20.38 5.36 2.02
CA ASP A 78 20.92 6.71 2.05
C ASP A 78 19.89 7.78 1.67
N GLU A 79 19.07 7.52 0.65
CA GLU A 79 18.00 8.44 0.26
C GLU A 79 16.90 8.52 1.32
N MET A 80 16.55 7.40 1.95
CA MET A 80 15.59 7.36 3.05
C MET A 80 16.11 8.16 4.25
N LYS A 81 17.40 8.04 4.59
CA LYS A 81 18.03 8.84 5.65
C LYS A 81 18.03 10.33 5.33
N LYS A 82 18.28 10.71 4.07
CA LYS A 82 18.16 12.11 3.62
C LYS A 82 16.73 12.61 3.75
N PHE A 83 15.75 11.77 3.41
CA PHE A 83 14.33 12.09 3.51
C PHE A 83 13.90 12.32 4.96
N GLU A 84 14.31 11.46 5.88
CA GLU A 84 14.05 11.63 7.31
C GLU A 84 14.67 12.92 7.85
N LYS A 85 15.90 13.23 7.44
CA LYS A 85 16.56 14.50 7.79
C LYS A 85 15.76 15.69 7.28
N ALA A 86 15.31 15.66 6.02
CA ALA A 86 14.51 16.74 5.43
C ALA A 86 13.19 16.95 6.18
N LYS A 87 12.53 15.86 6.58
CA LYS A 87 11.30 15.90 7.40
C LYS A 87 11.55 16.49 8.79
N ASN A 88 12.67 16.14 9.43
CA ASN A 88 13.04 16.73 10.72
C ASN A 88 13.33 18.24 10.59
N MET A 89 14.02 18.66 9.53
CA MET A 89 14.25 20.07 9.23
C MET A 89 12.94 20.84 9.00
N LEU A 90 11.96 20.23 8.34
CA LEU A 90 10.64 20.82 8.15
C LEU A 90 9.90 21.00 9.48
N ALA A 91 9.99 20.03 10.40
CA ALA A 91 9.47 20.15 11.76
C ALA A 91 10.15 21.28 12.56
N GLN A 92 11.44 21.54 12.29
CA GLN A 92 12.21 22.63 12.88
C GLN A 92 12.00 23.98 12.15
N LYS A 93 11.07 24.08 11.20
CA LYS A 93 10.81 25.26 10.35
C LYS A 93 12.02 25.72 9.53
N GLN A 94 13.00 24.84 9.31
CA GLN A 94 14.14 25.10 8.43
C GLN A 94 13.74 24.81 6.97
N PHE A 95 12.94 25.70 6.38
CA PHE A 95 12.34 25.50 5.07
C PHE A 95 13.38 25.38 3.94
N ASP A 96 14.34 26.30 3.85
CA ASP A 96 15.32 26.33 2.74
C ASP A 96 16.16 25.05 2.67
N GLY A 97 16.66 24.60 3.82
CA GLY A 97 17.47 23.39 3.90
C GLY A 97 16.65 22.11 3.65
N SER A 98 15.40 22.09 4.11
CA SER A 98 14.47 20.98 3.82
C SER A 98 14.15 20.92 2.32
N LEU A 99 13.85 22.06 1.69
CA LEU A 99 13.52 22.16 0.28
C LEU A 99 14.66 21.63 -0.61
N LYS A 100 15.91 22.00 -0.30
CA LYS A 100 17.07 21.51 -1.06
C LYS A 100 17.15 19.98 -1.04
N LEU A 101 17.05 19.37 0.15
CA LEU A 101 17.09 17.91 0.29
C LEU A 101 15.91 17.23 -0.40
N LEU A 102 14.70 17.78 -0.25
CA LEU A 102 13.50 17.22 -0.90
C LEU A 102 13.59 17.28 -2.42
N ARG A 103 14.16 18.34 -3.01
CA ARG A 103 14.38 18.45 -4.46
C ARG A 103 15.39 17.42 -4.98
N GLU A 104 16.43 17.11 -4.20
CA GLU A 104 17.35 16.02 -4.54
C GLU A 104 16.62 14.67 -4.54
N ILE A 105 15.74 14.42 -3.56
CA ILE A 105 14.98 13.16 -3.44
C ILE A 105 13.88 13.06 -4.51
N GLU A 106 13.29 14.17 -4.94
CA GLU A 106 12.33 14.21 -6.05
C GLU A 106 12.93 13.67 -7.36
N GLN A 107 14.26 13.78 -7.53
CA GLN A 107 14.96 13.24 -8.69
C GLN A 107 15.37 11.75 -8.53
N SER A 108 15.06 11.13 -7.38
CA SER A 108 15.36 9.73 -7.13
C SER A 108 14.71 8.80 -8.16
N LYS A 109 15.37 7.65 -8.38
CA LYS A 109 14.85 6.53 -9.17
C LYS A 109 13.74 5.76 -8.42
N VAL A 110 13.66 5.92 -7.11
CA VAL A 110 12.67 5.24 -6.27
C VAL A 110 11.37 6.02 -6.31
N ASN A 111 10.36 5.46 -6.97
CA ASN A 111 9.07 6.12 -7.17
C ASN A 111 8.40 6.48 -5.83
N THR A 112 8.44 5.61 -4.82
CA THR A 112 7.83 5.89 -3.52
C THR A 112 8.44 7.13 -2.86
N LEU A 113 9.77 7.22 -2.79
CA LEU A 113 10.49 8.38 -2.26
C LEU A 113 10.20 9.66 -3.05
N LYS A 114 10.12 9.57 -4.39
CA LYS A 114 9.76 10.70 -5.25
C LYS A 114 8.38 11.28 -4.91
N VAL A 115 7.37 10.44 -4.74
CA VAL A 115 6.01 10.89 -4.36
C VAL A 115 6.00 11.52 -2.98
N HIS A 116 6.67 10.88 -2.03
CA HIS A 116 6.81 11.43 -0.68
C HIS A 116 7.51 12.79 -0.71
N ALA A 117 8.61 12.94 -1.45
CA ALA A 117 9.31 14.20 -1.59
C ALA A 117 8.41 15.29 -2.18
N LYS A 118 7.69 14.99 -3.28
CA LYS A 118 6.70 15.92 -3.87
C LYS A 118 5.66 16.37 -2.86
N PHE A 119 5.11 15.44 -2.07
CA PHE A 119 4.14 15.78 -1.04
C PHE A 119 4.73 16.74 0.00
N TYR A 120 5.93 16.48 0.51
CA TYR A 120 6.57 17.34 1.50
C TYR A 120 7.00 18.70 0.94
N ILE A 121 7.31 18.81 -0.35
CA ILE A 121 7.50 20.11 -1.02
C ILE A 121 6.17 20.88 -1.05
N GLY A 122 5.06 20.21 -1.38
CA GLY A 122 3.72 20.79 -1.30
C GLY A 122 3.36 21.24 0.13
N GLU A 123 3.71 20.45 1.15
CA GLU A 123 3.53 20.82 2.56
C GLU A 123 4.32 22.07 2.93
N LEU A 124 5.56 22.18 2.44
CA LEU A 124 6.40 23.35 2.67
C LEU A 124 5.76 24.61 2.06
N LEU A 125 5.30 24.52 0.81
CA LEU A 125 4.57 25.61 0.15
C LEU A 125 3.28 25.98 0.89
N PHE A 126 2.55 24.97 1.37
CA PHE A 126 1.36 25.18 2.20
C PHE A 126 1.68 25.94 3.49
N MET A 127 2.78 25.59 4.16
CA MET A 127 3.24 26.29 5.37
C MET A 127 3.71 27.72 5.09
N GLN A 128 4.23 27.99 3.90
CA GLN A 128 4.60 29.32 3.43
C GLN A 128 3.38 30.16 2.98
N GLY A 129 2.20 29.56 2.88
CA GLY A 129 0.97 30.22 2.44
C GLY A 129 0.81 30.28 0.92
N GLU A 130 1.69 29.62 0.17
CA GLU A 130 1.62 29.51 -1.29
C GLU A 130 0.63 28.41 -1.69
N TYR A 131 -0.65 28.62 -1.38
CA TYR A 131 -1.69 27.60 -1.54
C TYR A 131 -1.94 27.22 -3.00
N ASP A 132 -1.79 28.15 -3.95
CA ASP A 132 -1.94 27.87 -5.39
C ASP A 132 -0.88 26.88 -5.88
N LEU A 133 0.39 27.12 -5.53
CA LEU A 133 1.50 26.26 -5.91
C LEU A 133 1.44 24.91 -5.17
N ALA A 134 1.10 24.93 -3.88
CA ALA A 134 0.87 23.70 -3.12
C ALA A 134 -0.23 22.84 -3.76
N MET A 135 -1.34 23.48 -4.16
CA MET A 135 -2.46 22.82 -4.84
C MET A 135 -2.03 22.13 -6.14
N GLN A 136 -1.23 22.80 -6.98
CA GLN A 136 -0.70 22.20 -8.21
C GLN A 136 0.12 20.93 -7.94
N LEU A 137 1.00 20.97 -6.94
CA LEU A 137 1.82 19.80 -6.58
C LEU A 137 0.95 18.64 -6.08
N PHE A 138 -0.07 18.91 -5.26
CA PHE A 138 -0.96 17.86 -4.78
C PHE A 138 -1.87 17.30 -5.88
N GLU A 139 -2.34 18.13 -6.82
CA GLU A 139 -3.09 17.68 -8.00
C GLU A 139 -2.22 16.77 -8.88
N GLU A 140 -0.93 17.09 -9.04
CA GLU A 140 0.03 16.23 -9.75
C GLU A 140 0.17 14.86 -9.08
N ILE A 141 0.21 14.81 -7.75
CA ILE A 141 0.26 13.54 -7.00
C ILE A 141 -0.98 12.70 -7.27
N LEU A 142 -2.16 13.31 -7.28
CA LEU A 142 -3.42 12.63 -7.55
C LEU A 142 -3.49 12.05 -8.97
N GLN A 143 -2.94 12.77 -9.96
CA GLN A 143 -2.97 12.34 -11.37
C GLN A 143 -1.92 11.27 -11.68
N ASN A 144 -0.68 11.44 -11.20
CA ASN A 144 0.44 10.59 -11.60
C ASN A 144 0.71 9.43 -10.63
N TYR A 145 0.19 9.51 -9.40
CA TYR A 145 0.50 8.56 -8.33
C TYR A 145 -0.74 8.14 -7.54
N ALA A 146 -1.87 7.97 -8.23
CA ALA A 146 -3.20 7.68 -7.69
C ALA A 146 -3.29 6.47 -6.74
N PHE A 147 -2.39 5.48 -6.88
CA PHE A 147 -2.34 4.29 -6.03
C PHE A 147 -1.30 4.35 -4.90
N SER A 148 -0.62 5.50 -4.73
CA SER A 148 0.35 5.65 -3.65
C SER A 148 -0.35 5.93 -2.32
N GLY A 149 0.19 5.39 -1.21
CA GLY A 149 -0.30 5.67 0.14
C GLY A 149 -0.17 7.12 0.61
N VAL A 150 0.23 8.04 -0.28
CA VAL A 150 0.32 9.49 -0.02
C VAL A 150 -0.93 10.22 -0.53
N VAL A 151 -1.72 9.60 -1.40
CA VAL A 151 -2.86 10.23 -2.08
C VAL A 151 -3.91 10.73 -1.09
N TYR A 152 -4.28 9.94 -0.09
CA TYR A 152 -5.26 10.40 0.91
C TYR A 152 -4.78 11.64 1.69
N LYS A 153 -3.47 11.72 1.98
CA LYS A 153 -2.87 12.91 2.63
C LYS A 153 -2.90 14.10 1.68
N ALA A 154 -2.58 13.89 0.40
CA ALA A 154 -2.63 14.92 -0.63
C ALA A 154 -4.07 15.43 -0.83
N LEU A 155 -5.09 14.56 -0.83
CA LEU A 155 -6.51 14.96 -0.89
C LEU A 155 -6.90 15.85 0.30
N GLY A 156 -6.55 15.44 1.53
CA GLY A 156 -6.81 16.26 2.71
C GLY A 156 -6.20 17.66 2.60
N ARG A 157 -4.98 17.75 2.04
CA ARG A 157 -4.32 19.03 1.77
C ARG A 157 -4.94 19.81 0.61
N LEU A 158 -5.40 19.16 -0.45
CA LEU A 158 -6.14 19.80 -1.55
C LEU A 158 -7.43 20.45 -1.07
N ILE A 159 -8.17 19.77 -0.18
CA ILE A 159 -9.37 20.32 0.46
C ILE A 159 -8.98 21.57 1.26
N ALA A 160 -7.94 21.50 2.09
CA ALA A 160 -7.45 22.63 2.86
C ALA A 160 -6.98 23.81 1.97
N CYS A 161 -6.25 23.54 0.87
CA CYS A 161 -5.87 24.58 -0.10
C CYS A 161 -7.10 25.21 -0.75
N SER A 162 -8.07 24.39 -1.17
CA SER A 162 -9.31 24.86 -1.80
C SER A 162 -10.12 25.75 -0.87
N GLU A 163 -10.14 25.46 0.42
CA GLU A 163 -10.76 26.32 1.44
C GLU A 163 -10.05 27.66 1.57
N LYS A 164 -8.71 27.66 1.62
CA LYS A 164 -7.91 28.88 1.73
C LYS A 164 -8.06 29.78 0.49
N LEU A 165 -8.20 29.17 -0.69
CA LEU A 165 -8.39 29.84 -1.98
C LEU A 165 -9.86 30.14 -2.31
N LYS A 166 -10.81 29.73 -1.45
CA LYS A 166 -12.27 29.88 -1.64
C LYS A 166 -12.81 29.21 -2.92
N LEU A 167 -12.21 28.10 -3.32
CA LEU A 167 -12.58 27.31 -4.50
C LEU A 167 -13.60 26.21 -4.13
N GLY A 168 -14.85 26.61 -3.88
CA GLY A 168 -15.92 25.71 -3.42
C GLY A 168 -16.12 24.47 -4.30
N GLN A 169 -16.22 24.65 -5.63
CA GLN A 169 -16.42 23.52 -6.55
C GLN A 169 -15.29 22.48 -6.49
N LYS A 170 -14.04 22.93 -6.38
CA LYS A 170 -12.88 22.04 -6.29
C LYS A 170 -12.86 21.33 -4.93
N LYS A 171 -13.18 22.04 -3.85
CA LYS A 171 -13.34 21.45 -2.51
C LYS A 171 -14.35 20.30 -2.54
N ASP A 172 -15.55 20.54 -3.06
CA ASP A 172 -16.62 19.54 -3.10
C ASP A 172 -16.21 18.31 -3.91
N LYS A 173 -15.53 18.53 -5.05
CA LYS A 173 -14.95 17.45 -5.86
C LYS A 173 -13.95 16.61 -5.07
N TYR A 174 -12.99 17.22 -4.39
CA TYR A 174 -12.00 16.47 -3.60
C TYR A 174 -12.63 15.77 -2.40
N PHE A 175 -13.65 16.37 -1.79
CA PHE A 175 -14.39 15.75 -0.70
C PHE A 175 -15.15 14.51 -1.17
N SER A 176 -15.81 14.56 -2.34
CA SER A 176 -16.46 13.39 -2.95
C SER A 176 -15.46 12.27 -3.19
N ILE A 177 -14.33 12.55 -3.83
CA ILE A 177 -13.29 11.54 -4.11
C ILE A 177 -12.78 10.92 -2.81
N LEU A 178 -12.57 11.73 -1.76
CA LEU A 178 -12.12 11.24 -0.46
C LEU A 178 -13.17 10.33 0.18
N HIS A 179 -14.45 10.71 0.13
CA HIS A 179 -15.54 9.93 0.69
C HIS A 179 -15.71 8.60 -0.05
N ASP A 180 -15.75 8.63 -1.38
CA ASP A 180 -15.87 7.45 -2.24
C ASP A 180 -14.74 6.44 -1.94
N PHE A 181 -13.53 6.93 -1.66
CA PHE A 181 -12.37 6.10 -1.34
C PHE A 181 -12.55 5.30 -0.03
N PHE A 182 -13.21 5.87 0.99
CA PHE A 182 -13.44 5.20 2.28
C PHE A 182 -14.79 4.47 2.34
N GLU A 183 -15.78 4.91 1.59
CA GLU A 183 -17.11 4.27 1.54
C GLU A 183 -17.03 2.91 0.81
N ALA A 184 -16.16 2.80 -0.20
CA ALA A 184 -15.87 1.53 -0.87
C ALA A 184 -15.29 0.45 0.06
N GLU A 185 -14.55 0.83 1.12
CA GLU A 185 -14.03 -0.12 2.12
C GLU A 185 -15.08 -0.56 3.16
N SER A 186 -16.19 0.18 3.28
CA SER A 186 -17.21 -0.03 4.31
C SER A 186 -18.38 -0.90 3.84
N GLY A 187 -18.34 -1.37 2.59
CA GLY A 187 -19.50 -1.86 1.84
C GLY A 187 -19.79 -3.36 1.85
N ASP A 188 -19.20 -4.16 2.75
CA ASP A 188 -19.35 -5.63 2.73
C ASP A 188 -20.07 -6.24 3.94
N ASP A 189 -20.99 -5.51 4.61
CA ASP A 189 -21.73 -6.06 5.76
C ASP A 189 -23.17 -5.56 5.98
N MET A 190 -23.85 -4.98 4.98
CA MET A 190 -25.30 -4.72 5.12
C MET A 190 -26.10 -4.88 3.81
N GLN A 191 -26.07 -6.08 3.22
CA GLN A 191 -27.15 -6.51 2.34
C GLN A 191 -28.06 -7.53 3.01
N GLY A 192 -29.27 -7.06 3.35
CA GLY A 192 -30.49 -7.78 3.02
C GLY A 192 -31.20 -8.50 4.15
N THR A 193 -32.07 -7.81 4.87
CA THR A 193 -33.45 -8.30 5.10
C THR A 193 -34.37 -7.11 5.43
N VAL A 194 -34.90 -6.44 4.40
CA VAL A 194 -36.17 -5.71 4.56
C VAL A 194 -37.22 -6.51 3.79
N VAL A 195 -37.83 -7.48 4.48
CA VAL A 195 -39.01 -8.18 3.98
C VAL A 195 -40.18 -7.19 4.10
N ALA A 196 -40.73 -6.83 2.95
CA ALA A 196 -41.91 -5.99 2.81
C ALA A 196 -43.14 -6.60 3.54
N PRO A 197 -44.07 -5.77 4.03
CA PRO A 197 -45.30 -6.24 4.65
C PRO A 197 -46.26 -6.78 3.57
N ALA A 198 -46.66 -8.04 3.71
CA ALA A 198 -47.76 -8.61 2.95
C ALA A 198 -49.08 -7.95 3.40
N GLY A 199 -49.69 -7.21 2.48
CA GLY A 199 -51.06 -6.72 2.60
C GLY A 199 -52.01 -7.51 1.70
N VAL A 200 -53.23 -7.65 2.22
CA VAL A 200 -54.50 -8.16 1.65
C VAL A 200 -54.71 -9.67 1.72
#